data_AF-A0AAW2WQE6-F1
#
_entry.id   AF-A0AAW2WQE6-F1
#
_cell.length_a   1.000
_cell.length_b   1.000
_cell.length_c   1.000
_cell.angle_alpha   90.00
_cell.angle_beta   90.00
_cell.angle_gamma   90.00
#
_symmetry.space_group_name_H-M   'P 1'
#
loop_
_entity.id
_entity.type
_entity.pdbx_description
1 polymer ?
#
loop_
_entity_poly.entity_id
_entity_poly.type
_entity_poly.pdbx_seq_one_letter_code
_entity_poly.pdbx_strand_id
1 'polypeptide(L)'
;MGKIVEREKRIRDPSLSTTHAYILVDTQFINFPFERTLKLHILSADKRTRKENLRKARSLSFPRDDTPEMAPRLLSCFRRSSNHEEKETADSTTTEEERGPGPVVVELFSSQGCATSTEAEMVFSRLGRGDFNLDVPLVLLAYHVDYWDYNGWKDPFGSSQWTVRQKAYVEALSLDTMFTPQIVIQGRAQCVANEPDEILSCIASAPRFPAPSFHATFQMPTPDSLQVSLTGTLRTKVDDQGANLMVALYECGLVTDCADGANKGRVLANDYVVRRLEKLCSVHDISAKKSISGTLDFPLWEGFNAAKCGVSVFVESSSHLIFGSQKFQLQDVCLVISLQNGEKRL
;
A
#
# COMPACT_ATOMS: atom_id res chain seq x y z
N MET A 1 24.44 -61.37 -36.84
CA MET A 1 23.44 -60.55 -36.13
C MET A 1 22.85 -61.36 -34.97
N GLY A 2 23.48 -61.32 -33.79
CA GLY A 2 22.91 -61.80 -32.52
C GLY A 2 22.13 -60.65 -31.86
N LYS A 3 20.97 -60.81 -31.23
CA LYS A 3 20.49 -61.67 -30.11
C LYS A 3 20.38 -60.82 -28.81
N ILE A 4 19.25 -61.01 -28.11
CA ILE A 4 19.04 -60.86 -26.66
C ILE A 4 18.63 -59.46 -26.16
N VAL A 5 17.39 -59.38 -25.66
CA VAL A 5 16.94 -58.39 -24.67
C VAL A 5 16.81 -59.17 -23.35
N GLU A 6 17.68 -58.86 -22.41
CA GLU A 6 17.75 -59.47 -21.09
C GLU A 6 17.03 -58.59 -20.07
N ARG A 7 16.24 -59.23 -19.20
CA ARG A 7 15.67 -58.63 -17.99
C ARG A 7 16.71 -58.71 -16.89
N GLU A 8 16.82 -57.69 -16.04
CA GLU A 8 17.27 -57.93 -14.66
C GLU A 8 16.64 -56.99 -13.62
N LYS A 9 16.40 -57.58 -12.45
CA LYS A 9 15.73 -57.06 -11.27
C LYS A 9 16.76 -56.50 -10.28
N ARG A 10 16.37 -55.39 -9.62
CA ARG A 10 16.43 -55.10 -8.17
C ARG A 10 17.76 -55.34 -7.43
N ILE A 11 18.28 -54.30 -6.75
CA ILE A 11 18.77 -54.36 -5.35
C ILE A 11 18.64 -52.96 -4.71
N ARG A 12 18.02 -52.92 -3.53
CA ARG A 12 18.16 -51.85 -2.52
C ARG A 12 19.32 -52.27 -1.63
N ASP A 13 20.21 -51.34 -1.30
CA ASP A 13 21.06 -51.47 -0.10
C ASP A 13 21.11 -50.11 0.63
N PRO A 14 20.75 -50.06 1.93
CA PRO A 14 20.80 -48.86 2.74
C PRO A 14 22.04 -48.89 3.65
N SER A 15 23.07 -48.12 3.33
CA SER A 15 24.02 -47.59 4.31
C SER A 15 25.09 -46.74 3.62
N LEU A 16 25.13 -45.45 3.93
CA LEU A 16 26.37 -44.75 4.28
C LEU A 16 26.04 -43.35 4.79
N SER A 17 26.76 -43.01 5.84
CA SER A 17 26.56 -41.95 6.81
C SER A 17 27.37 -40.71 6.44
N THR A 18 26.79 -39.55 6.76
CA THR A 18 27.45 -38.27 7.14
C THR A 18 28.30 -37.55 6.08
N THR A 19 27.91 -36.30 5.77
CA THR A 19 28.68 -35.07 6.12
C THR A 19 27.86 -33.82 5.79
N HIS A 20 27.71 -32.93 6.78
CA HIS A 20 27.18 -31.59 6.62
C HIS A 20 28.10 -30.74 5.73
N ALA A 21 27.54 -30.06 4.72
CA ALA A 21 28.19 -28.92 4.09
C ALA A 21 27.16 -27.79 3.93
N TYR A 22 27.28 -26.81 4.82
CA TYR A 22 26.65 -25.50 4.69
C TYR A 22 27.28 -24.79 3.49
N ILE A 23 26.47 -24.39 2.51
CA ILE A 23 26.89 -23.42 1.49
C ILE A 23 26.33 -22.07 1.93
N LEU A 24 27.21 -21.29 2.56
CA LEU A 24 27.15 -19.84 2.62
C LEU A 24 27.24 -19.33 1.17
N VAL A 25 26.22 -18.62 0.70
CA VAL A 25 26.34 -17.83 -0.52
C VAL A 25 26.63 -16.40 -0.09
N ASP A 26 27.91 -16.06 -0.22
CA ASP A 26 28.46 -14.72 -0.02
C ASP A 26 27.81 -13.72 -0.98
N THR A 27 27.37 -12.61 -0.41
CA THR A 27 26.97 -11.38 -1.09
C THR A 27 28.21 -10.74 -1.72
N GLN A 28 28.34 -10.84 -3.05
CA GLN A 28 29.29 -10.02 -3.80
C GLN A 28 28.56 -9.00 -4.67
N PHE A 29 28.73 -7.75 -4.26
CA PHE A 29 28.53 -6.53 -5.02
C PHE A 29 29.26 -6.62 -6.36
N ILE A 30 28.52 -6.48 -7.47
CA ILE A 30 29.11 -6.20 -8.77
C ILE A 30 28.75 -4.76 -9.14
N ASN A 31 29.73 -3.87 -8.95
CA ASN A 31 29.77 -2.54 -9.55
C ASN A 31 30.07 -2.67 -11.05
N PHE A 32 29.22 -2.11 -11.90
CA PHE A 32 29.57 -1.80 -13.28
C PHE A 32 29.44 -0.30 -13.54
N PRO A 33 30.51 0.40 -13.96
CA PRO A 33 30.45 1.77 -14.40
C PRO A 33 30.17 1.80 -15.91
N PHE A 34 29.23 2.64 -16.36
CA PHE A 34 29.23 3.08 -17.76
C PHE A 34 28.75 4.52 -17.89
N GLU A 35 29.72 5.43 -18.03
CA GLU A 35 29.50 6.79 -18.48
C GLU A 35 29.36 6.84 -20.01
N ARG A 36 28.37 7.62 -20.45
CA ARG A 36 28.29 8.47 -21.66
C ARG A 36 28.43 7.81 -23.03
N THR A 37 27.38 7.99 -23.84
CA THR A 37 27.45 8.84 -25.05
C THR A 37 26.03 9.27 -25.47
N LEU A 38 25.79 10.59 -25.44
CA LEU A 38 24.64 11.23 -26.07
C LEU A 38 24.70 11.07 -27.60
N LYS A 39 23.57 10.76 -28.22
CA LYS A 39 23.24 11.27 -29.56
C LYS A 39 21.76 11.62 -29.65
N LEU A 40 21.52 12.92 -29.58
CA LEU A 40 20.28 13.61 -29.92
C LEU A 40 19.88 13.28 -31.37
N HIS A 41 18.64 12.85 -31.59
CA HIS A 41 17.92 13.11 -32.84
C HIS A 41 16.66 13.89 -32.48
N ILE A 42 16.71 15.19 -32.78
CA ILE A 42 15.58 16.11 -32.69
C ILE A 42 14.73 15.89 -33.94
N LEU A 43 13.51 15.38 -33.76
CA LEU A 43 12.44 15.53 -34.74
C LEU A 43 11.43 16.51 -34.19
N SER A 44 11.30 17.62 -34.92
CA SER A 44 10.38 18.72 -34.69
C SER A 44 8.93 18.27 -34.84
N ALA A 45 8.09 18.54 -33.85
CA ALA A 45 6.65 18.65 -34.03
C ALA A 45 6.05 19.68 -33.06
N ASP A 46 5.69 20.81 -33.68
CA ASP A 46 4.56 21.70 -33.40
C ASP A 46 4.43 22.46 -32.06
N LYS A 47 4.83 23.74 -32.11
CA LYS A 47 4.67 24.77 -31.06
C LYS A 47 3.43 25.66 -31.26
N ARG A 48 2.36 25.19 -31.93
CA ARG A 48 1.23 26.06 -32.28
C ARG A 48 -0.03 25.95 -31.43
N THR A 49 -0.14 24.97 -30.52
CA THR A 49 -1.37 24.78 -29.70
C THR A 49 -1.28 25.25 -28.25
N ARG A 50 -0.16 25.88 -27.84
CA ARG A 50 0.06 26.34 -26.44
C ARG A 50 -0.29 27.82 -26.20
N LYS A 51 -0.60 28.60 -27.24
CA LYS A 51 -0.83 30.05 -27.13
C LYS A 51 -2.31 30.46 -27.08
N GLU A 52 -3.22 29.52 -27.31
CA GLU A 52 -4.67 29.79 -27.37
C GLU A 52 -5.36 29.54 -26.02
N ASN A 53 -4.86 28.58 -25.22
CA ASN A 53 -5.41 28.30 -23.88
C ASN A 53 -4.91 29.22 -22.76
N LEU A 54 -3.88 30.05 -23.02
CA LEU A 54 -3.37 31.02 -22.04
C LEU A 54 -4.06 32.40 -22.09
N ARG A 55 -4.99 32.61 -23.03
CA ARG A 55 -5.76 33.86 -23.16
C ARG A 55 -7.16 33.79 -22.54
N LYS A 56 -7.63 32.60 -22.14
CA LYS A 56 -8.97 32.41 -21.54
C LYS A 56 -8.99 32.39 -20.01
N ALA A 57 -7.83 32.46 -19.36
CA ALA A 57 -7.70 32.49 -17.89
C ALA A 57 -7.40 33.90 -17.32
N ARG A 58 -7.64 34.96 -18.10
CA ARG A 58 -7.37 36.36 -17.71
C ARG A 58 -8.59 37.26 -17.91
N SER A 59 -9.70 36.89 -17.29
CA SER A 59 -10.83 37.80 -17.12
C SER A 59 -11.72 37.32 -15.97
N LEU A 60 -11.32 37.57 -14.73
CA LEU A 60 -12.22 37.69 -13.59
C LEU A 60 -11.49 38.54 -12.53
N SER A 61 -11.89 39.81 -12.46
CA SER A 61 -11.39 40.86 -11.58
C SER A 61 -12.20 40.92 -10.28
N PHE A 62 -11.55 41.17 -9.15
CA PHE A 62 -12.15 41.71 -7.93
C PHE A 62 -11.32 42.91 -7.42
N PRO A 63 -11.93 43.90 -6.74
CA PRO A 63 -11.33 45.22 -6.53
C PRO A 63 -10.32 45.25 -5.37
N ARG A 64 -9.39 46.21 -5.46
CA ARG A 64 -8.38 46.57 -4.46
C ARG A 64 -8.97 47.66 -3.54
N ASP A 65 -8.69 47.54 -2.24
CA ASP A 65 -8.81 48.64 -1.28
C ASP A 65 -7.42 49.03 -0.78
N ASP A 66 -7.22 50.33 -0.61
CA ASP A 66 -5.97 51.04 -0.40
C ASP A 66 -5.49 51.06 1.06
N THR A 67 -4.21 50.69 1.30
CA THR A 67 -3.13 51.19 2.21
C THR A 67 -3.43 51.79 3.63
N PRO A 68 -2.44 52.04 4.54
CA PRO A 68 -1.00 51.76 4.50
C PRO A 68 -0.35 51.09 5.75
N GLU A 69 0.86 50.65 5.49
CA GLU A 69 2.02 50.28 6.31
C GLU A 69 2.42 51.27 7.42
N MET A 70 2.87 50.77 8.59
CA MET A 70 3.73 51.47 9.56
C MET A 70 4.66 50.49 10.31
N ALA A 71 5.92 50.90 10.44
CA ALA A 71 7.12 50.17 10.88
C ALA A 71 7.20 49.81 12.40
N PRO A 72 8.17 48.98 12.84
CA PRO A 72 8.23 48.43 14.19
C PRO A 72 9.01 49.34 15.16
N ARG A 73 8.59 49.38 16.43
CA ARG A 73 9.34 50.02 17.53
C ARG A 73 9.94 48.98 18.47
N LEU A 74 11.26 49.05 18.59
CA LEU A 74 12.10 48.51 19.66
C LEU A 74 11.72 49.11 21.01
N LEU A 75 11.55 48.28 22.06
CA LEU A 75 11.71 48.69 23.46
C LEU A 75 12.32 47.55 24.29
N SER A 76 13.58 47.79 24.65
CA SER A 76 14.37 47.42 25.82
C SER A 76 13.80 46.51 26.93
N CYS A 77 14.72 45.65 27.37
CA CYS A 77 14.77 44.90 28.63
C CYS A 77 14.19 45.60 29.87
N PHE A 78 13.45 44.85 30.67
CA PHE A 78 13.41 45.03 32.13
C PHE A 78 13.58 43.68 32.82
N ARG A 79 14.78 43.50 33.39
CA ARG A 79 15.16 42.45 34.34
C ARG A 79 14.57 42.83 35.69
N ARG A 80 13.70 42.00 36.26
CA ARG A 80 13.35 42.08 37.70
C ARG A 80 13.34 40.70 38.31
N SER A 81 14.27 40.52 39.23
CA SER A 81 14.42 39.36 40.10
C SER A 81 13.33 39.42 41.18
N SER A 82 12.62 38.32 41.38
CA SER A 82 11.90 38.06 42.63
C SER A 82 11.85 36.55 42.86
N ASN A 83 12.54 36.13 43.91
CA ASN A 83 12.46 34.78 44.46
C ASN A 83 11.03 34.51 44.93
N HIS A 84 10.44 33.43 44.45
CA HIS A 84 9.34 32.75 45.10
C HIS A 84 9.66 31.26 45.11
N GLU A 85 9.96 30.75 46.31
CA GLU A 85 9.84 29.33 46.62
C GLU A 85 8.35 29.03 46.66
N GLU A 86 7.86 28.30 45.66
CA GLU A 86 6.60 27.59 45.76
C GLU A 86 6.72 26.22 45.08
N LYS A 87 6.03 25.29 45.71
CA LYS A 87 6.16 23.85 45.64
C LYS A 87 5.19 23.34 44.57
N GLU A 88 5.69 22.89 43.43
CA GLU A 88 4.85 22.25 42.41
C GLU A 88 5.26 20.80 42.15
N THR A 89 4.33 19.96 42.58
CA THR A 89 3.99 18.64 42.08
C THR A 89 4.33 18.41 40.61
N ALA A 90 4.86 17.22 40.34
CA ALA A 90 5.01 16.65 39.01
C ALA A 90 3.69 16.76 38.22
N ASP A 91 3.60 17.77 37.35
CA ASP A 91 2.72 17.71 36.20
C ASP A 91 3.47 16.91 35.15
N SER A 92 3.10 15.63 35.02
CA SER A 92 3.37 14.91 33.79
C SER A 92 2.53 15.59 32.73
N THR A 93 3.06 16.65 32.14
CA THR A 93 2.59 17.13 30.85
C THR A 93 2.93 15.99 29.90
N THR A 94 2.00 15.05 29.76
CA THR A 94 1.92 14.14 28.64
C THR A 94 2.01 15.03 27.43
N THR A 95 3.19 15.06 26.82
CA THR A 95 3.38 15.51 25.46
C THR A 95 2.41 14.69 24.64
N GLU A 96 1.23 15.24 24.37
CA GLU A 96 0.41 14.83 23.25
C GLU A 96 1.31 15.06 22.04
N GLU A 97 2.08 14.03 21.67
CA GLU A 97 2.77 14.01 20.39
C GLU A 97 1.66 14.24 19.35
N GLU A 98 1.61 15.44 18.80
CA GLU A 98 1.06 15.68 17.49
C GLU A 98 1.89 14.84 16.51
N ARG A 99 1.62 13.53 16.46
CA ARG A 99 2.12 12.67 15.41
C ARG A 99 1.69 13.32 14.12
N GLY A 100 2.69 13.68 13.33
CA GLY A 100 2.54 14.45 12.12
C GLY A 100 1.56 13.82 11.11
N PRO A 101 1.28 14.54 10.03
CA PRO A 101 0.43 14.06 8.94
C PRO A 101 0.77 12.63 8.53
N GLY A 102 -0.25 11.77 8.52
CA GLY A 102 -0.14 10.33 8.31
C GLY A 102 0.13 9.93 6.86
N PRO A 103 0.12 8.62 6.58
CA PRO A 103 0.47 8.10 5.27
C PRO A 103 -0.57 8.37 4.20
N VAL A 104 -0.11 8.37 2.96
CA VAL A 104 -0.94 8.45 1.76
C VAL A 104 -1.27 7.03 1.29
N VAL A 105 -2.56 6.73 1.13
CA VAL A 105 -3.01 5.47 0.52
C VAL A 105 -2.94 5.61 -1.01
N VAL A 106 -2.24 4.68 -1.65
CA VAL A 106 -2.09 4.58 -3.09
C VAL A 106 -2.56 3.19 -3.51
N GLU A 107 -3.61 3.16 -4.33
CA GLU A 107 -4.25 1.94 -4.80
C GLU A 107 -3.96 1.77 -6.29
N LEU A 108 -3.24 0.71 -6.66
CA LEU A 108 -2.99 0.32 -8.04
C LEU A 108 -4.08 -0.65 -8.50
N PHE A 109 -4.71 -0.41 -9.64
CA PHE A 109 -5.56 -1.35 -10.36
C PHE A 109 -4.80 -1.85 -11.59
N SER A 110 -4.62 -3.16 -11.65
CA SER A 110 -3.69 -3.83 -12.58
C SER A 110 -4.24 -5.18 -13.02
N SER A 111 -3.60 -5.81 -14.00
CA SER A 111 -3.86 -7.21 -14.37
C SER A 111 -2.67 -7.78 -15.13
N GLN A 112 -2.30 -9.02 -14.83
CA GLN A 112 -1.30 -9.77 -15.61
C GLN A 112 -1.75 -10.01 -17.06
N GLY A 113 -3.07 -9.98 -17.34
CA GLY A 113 -3.62 -10.07 -18.69
C GLY A 113 -3.48 -8.77 -19.51
N CYS A 114 -3.15 -7.65 -18.86
CA CYS A 114 -2.95 -6.35 -19.51
C CYS A 114 -1.46 -6.16 -19.88
N ALA A 115 -1.19 -5.90 -21.17
CA ALA A 115 0.17 -5.78 -21.71
C ALA A 115 1.01 -4.68 -21.03
N THR A 116 0.37 -3.56 -20.71
CA THR A 116 1.04 -2.36 -20.16
C THR A 116 1.11 -2.35 -18.64
N SER A 117 0.46 -3.30 -17.95
CA SER A 117 0.42 -3.31 -16.48
C SER A 117 1.73 -3.77 -15.83
N THR A 118 2.53 -4.58 -16.54
CA THR A 118 3.84 -5.04 -16.04
C THR A 118 4.79 -3.87 -15.70
N GLU A 119 4.74 -2.79 -16.48
CA GLU A 119 5.57 -1.61 -16.24
C GLU A 119 5.10 -0.83 -15.00
N ALA A 120 3.79 -0.64 -14.84
CA ALA A 120 3.20 -0.02 -13.66
C ALA A 120 3.48 -0.80 -12.37
N GLU A 121 3.38 -2.13 -12.39
CA GLU A 121 3.73 -3.00 -11.25
C GLU A 121 5.18 -2.77 -10.81
N MET A 122 6.13 -2.69 -11.75
CA MET A 122 7.52 -2.37 -11.42
C MET A 122 7.68 -0.99 -10.79
N VAL A 123 6.99 0.03 -11.31
CA VAL A 123 6.99 1.38 -10.72
C VAL A 123 6.40 1.35 -9.30
N PHE A 124 5.33 0.58 -9.09
CA PHE A 124 4.66 0.44 -7.79
C PHE A 124 5.54 -0.28 -6.76
N SER A 125 6.25 -1.34 -7.15
CA SER A 125 7.26 -2.00 -6.30
C SER A 125 8.40 -1.04 -5.93
N ARG A 126 8.89 -0.23 -6.88
CA ARG A 126 9.92 0.79 -6.63
C ARG A 126 9.44 1.86 -5.63
N LEU A 127 8.17 2.24 -5.73
CA LEU A 127 7.53 3.15 -4.79
C LEU A 127 7.54 2.59 -3.36
N GLY A 128 7.24 1.30 -3.21
CA GLY A 128 7.25 0.62 -1.91
C GLY A 128 8.64 0.42 -1.30
N ARG A 129 9.66 0.20 -2.14
CA ARG A 129 11.06 0.13 -1.71
C ARG A 129 11.67 1.49 -1.35
N GLY A 130 11.00 2.58 -1.72
CA GLY A 130 11.49 3.94 -1.46
C GLY A 130 12.48 4.46 -2.49
N ASP A 131 12.55 3.85 -3.68
CA ASP A 131 13.53 4.21 -4.73
C ASP A 131 13.37 5.67 -5.22
N PHE A 132 12.23 6.30 -4.95
CA PHE A 132 11.91 7.69 -5.32
C PHE A 132 12.17 8.72 -4.21
N ASN A 133 12.66 8.31 -3.03
CA ASN A 133 13.00 9.20 -1.91
C ASN A 133 11.88 10.19 -1.53
N LEU A 134 10.65 9.69 -1.40
CA LEU A 134 9.51 10.50 -0.97
C LEU A 134 9.57 10.77 0.54
N ASP A 135 9.39 12.03 0.95
CA ASP A 135 9.29 12.45 2.36
C ASP A 135 7.94 12.10 3.02
N VAL A 136 7.10 11.31 2.33
CA VAL A 136 5.76 10.94 2.78
C VAL A 136 5.64 9.43 2.94
N PRO A 137 5.16 8.94 4.10
CA PRO A 137 4.93 7.51 4.28
C PRO A 137 3.76 7.06 3.42
N LEU A 138 3.85 5.84 2.87
CA LEU A 138 2.84 5.28 1.97
C LEU A 138 2.22 4.00 2.52
N VAL A 139 0.95 3.83 2.17
CA VAL A 139 0.20 2.56 2.23
C VAL A 139 -0.11 2.18 0.78
N LEU A 140 0.52 1.10 0.31
CA LEU A 140 0.40 0.62 -1.07
C LEU A 140 -0.50 -0.61 -1.10
N LEU A 141 -1.42 -0.66 -2.05
CA LEU A 141 -2.37 -1.74 -2.25
C LEU A 141 -2.56 -1.98 -3.76
N ALA A 142 -2.24 -3.16 -4.26
CA ALA A 142 -2.42 -3.55 -5.66
C ALA A 142 -3.62 -4.49 -5.81
N TYR A 143 -4.57 -4.09 -6.64
CA TYR A 143 -5.84 -4.76 -6.91
C TYR A 143 -5.84 -5.30 -8.34
N HIS A 144 -5.83 -6.62 -8.46
CA HIS A 144 -5.82 -7.29 -9.76
C HIS A 144 -7.24 -7.47 -10.31
N VAL A 145 -7.61 -6.74 -11.35
CA VAL A 145 -8.95 -6.84 -11.95
C VAL A 145 -9.05 -8.07 -12.85
N ASP A 146 -10.23 -8.67 -12.91
CA ASP A 146 -10.48 -9.92 -13.64
C ASP A 146 -10.96 -9.73 -15.08
N TYR A 147 -11.34 -8.51 -15.47
CA TYR A 147 -11.91 -8.26 -16.80
C TYR A 147 -10.90 -8.38 -17.94
N TRP A 148 -9.63 -8.67 -17.69
CA TRP A 148 -8.66 -9.00 -18.75
C TRP A 148 -8.48 -10.51 -18.97
N ASP A 149 -9.08 -11.35 -18.12
CA ASP A 149 -8.89 -12.81 -18.16
C ASP A 149 -9.39 -13.43 -19.48
N TYR A 150 -10.29 -12.74 -20.20
CA TYR A 150 -10.78 -13.18 -21.51
C TYR A 150 -9.69 -13.18 -22.60
N ASN A 151 -8.55 -12.53 -22.38
CA ASN A 151 -7.42 -12.47 -23.32
C ASN A 151 -6.52 -13.70 -23.30
N GLY A 152 -6.96 -14.81 -22.70
CA GLY A 152 -6.28 -16.11 -22.74
C GLY A 152 -5.35 -16.39 -21.56
N TRP A 153 -5.04 -15.38 -20.74
CA TRP A 153 -4.36 -15.55 -19.46
C TRP A 153 -5.29 -15.18 -18.32
N LYS A 154 -5.56 -16.15 -17.43
CA LYS A 154 -6.30 -15.90 -16.20
C LYS A 154 -5.32 -15.44 -15.11
N ASP A 155 -5.46 -14.20 -14.67
CA ASP A 155 -4.63 -13.67 -13.58
C ASP A 155 -4.93 -14.44 -12.27
N PRO A 156 -3.94 -15.09 -11.62
CA PRO A 156 -4.16 -15.81 -10.38
C PRO A 156 -4.58 -14.92 -9.20
N PHE A 157 -4.36 -13.61 -9.30
CA PHE A 157 -4.75 -12.62 -8.30
C PHE A 157 -6.01 -11.83 -8.72
N GLY A 158 -6.48 -12.05 -9.96
CA GLY A 158 -7.69 -11.46 -10.53
C GLY A 158 -8.93 -11.74 -9.68
N SER A 159 -9.72 -10.69 -9.40
CA SER A 159 -10.99 -10.83 -8.68
C SER A 159 -12.03 -9.82 -9.15
N SER A 160 -13.28 -10.28 -9.29
CA SER A 160 -14.43 -9.42 -9.61
C SER A 160 -14.68 -8.37 -8.53
N GLN A 161 -14.28 -8.63 -7.28
CA GLN A 161 -14.37 -7.65 -6.19
C GLN A 161 -13.47 -6.43 -6.45
N TRP A 162 -12.30 -6.65 -7.06
CA TRP A 162 -11.36 -5.60 -7.44
C TRP A 162 -11.88 -4.79 -8.62
N THR A 163 -12.51 -5.46 -9.59
CA THR A 163 -13.24 -4.81 -10.69
C THR A 163 -14.39 -3.93 -10.17
N VAL A 164 -15.18 -4.43 -9.20
CA VAL A 164 -16.26 -3.65 -8.58
C VAL A 164 -15.71 -2.45 -7.81
N ARG A 165 -14.60 -2.61 -7.07
CA ARG A 165 -13.94 -1.49 -6.40
C ARG A 165 -13.45 -0.43 -7.39
N GLN A 166 -12.84 -0.83 -8.51
CA GLN A 166 -12.42 0.10 -9.55
C GLN A 166 -13.62 0.85 -10.15
N LYS A 167 -14.71 0.14 -10.42
CA LYS A 167 -15.94 0.73 -10.96
C LYS A 167 -16.50 1.79 -10.01
N ALA A 168 -16.49 1.53 -8.71
CA ALA A 168 -16.92 2.49 -7.71
C ALA A 168 -16.08 3.79 -7.74
N TYR A 169 -14.77 3.68 -8.00
CA TYR A 169 -13.93 4.86 -8.24
C TYR A 169 -14.21 5.58 -9.54
N VAL A 170 -14.50 4.87 -10.62
CA VAL A 170 -14.92 5.48 -11.89
C VAL A 170 -16.17 6.33 -11.69
N GLU A 171 -17.16 5.82 -10.94
CA GLU A 171 -18.37 6.56 -10.59
C GLU A 171 -18.07 7.76 -9.66
N ALA A 172 -17.33 7.54 -8.57
CA ALA A 172 -17.01 8.59 -7.58
C ALA A 172 -16.16 9.73 -8.16
N LEU A 173 -15.26 9.43 -9.09
CA LEU A 173 -14.36 10.38 -9.73
C LEU A 173 -14.92 10.92 -11.06
N SER A 174 -16.14 10.53 -11.45
CA SER A 174 -16.79 10.93 -12.70
C SER A 174 -15.91 10.67 -13.95
N LEU A 175 -15.30 9.48 -14.00
CA LEU A 175 -14.48 9.05 -15.14
C LEU A 175 -15.35 8.37 -16.21
N ASP A 176 -14.94 8.48 -17.47
CA ASP A 176 -15.70 7.90 -18.58
C ASP A 176 -15.57 6.38 -18.69
N THR A 177 -14.44 5.81 -18.25
CA THR A 177 -14.14 4.40 -18.45
C THR A 177 -13.19 3.83 -17.40
N MET A 178 -13.30 2.52 -17.15
CA MET A 178 -12.31 1.75 -16.42
C MET A 178 -11.14 1.41 -17.35
N PHE A 179 -9.92 1.49 -16.85
CA PHE A 179 -8.73 1.12 -17.59
C PHE A 179 -7.65 0.59 -16.64
N THR A 180 -6.68 -0.15 -17.18
CA THR A 180 -5.46 -0.51 -16.47
C THR A 180 -4.23 -0.13 -17.30
N PRO A 181 -3.11 0.19 -16.64
CA PRO A 181 -2.97 0.28 -15.19
C PRO A 181 -3.39 1.68 -14.67
N GLN A 182 -4.17 1.71 -13.60
CA GLN A 182 -4.70 2.93 -12.99
C GLN A 182 -4.23 3.04 -11.55
N ILE A 183 -3.82 4.23 -11.10
CA ILE A 183 -3.62 4.53 -9.68
C ILE A 183 -4.75 5.44 -9.18
N VAL A 184 -5.23 5.14 -7.98
CA VAL A 184 -6.13 6.00 -7.21
C VAL A 184 -5.43 6.38 -5.90
N ILE A 185 -5.40 7.68 -5.58
CA ILE A 185 -4.71 8.23 -4.41
C ILE A 185 -5.74 8.82 -3.46
N GLN A 186 -5.78 8.31 -2.22
CA GLN A 186 -6.72 8.69 -1.16
C GLN A 186 -8.20 8.63 -1.59
N GLY A 187 -8.52 7.87 -2.64
CA GLY A 187 -9.85 7.87 -3.27
C GLY A 187 -10.28 9.22 -3.87
N ARG A 188 -9.33 10.13 -4.14
CA ARG A 188 -9.59 11.54 -4.50
C ARG A 188 -9.06 11.92 -5.87
N ALA A 189 -7.91 11.38 -6.22
CA ALA A 189 -7.23 11.67 -7.47
C ALA A 189 -6.86 10.35 -8.15
N GLN A 190 -6.73 10.40 -9.47
CA GLN A 190 -6.33 9.25 -10.28
C GLN A 190 -5.30 9.66 -11.33
N CYS A 191 -4.46 8.71 -11.72
CA CYS A 191 -3.49 8.89 -12.80
C CYS A 191 -3.20 7.55 -13.49
N VAL A 192 -2.57 7.61 -14.65
CA VAL A 192 -2.10 6.42 -15.36
C VAL A 192 -0.83 5.91 -14.65
N ALA A 193 -0.82 4.63 -14.30
CA ALA A 193 0.25 4.09 -13.45
C ALA A 193 1.60 3.84 -14.17
N ASN A 194 1.68 4.14 -15.47
CA ASN A 194 2.91 4.06 -16.26
C ASN A 194 3.69 5.38 -16.33
N GLU A 195 3.20 6.44 -15.68
CA GLU A 195 3.82 7.76 -15.66
C GLU A 195 4.33 8.09 -14.24
N PRO A 196 5.57 7.72 -13.88
CA PRO A 196 6.10 7.90 -12.52
C PRO A 196 6.01 9.35 -12.04
N ASP A 197 6.32 10.32 -12.89
CA ASP A 197 6.28 11.74 -12.53
C ASP A 197 4.86 12.20 -12.17
N GLU A 198 3.84 11.66 -12.84
CA GLU A 198 2.44 11.95 -12.55
C GLU A 198 2.04 11.35 -11.19
N ILE A 199 2.42 10.08 -10.94
CA ILE A 199 2.18 9.41 -9.65
C ILE A 199 2.80 10.21 -8.50
N LEU A 200 4.07 10.58 -8.64
CA LEU A 200 4.81 11.32 -7.61
C LEU A 200 4.19 12.70 -7.37
N SER A 201 3.78 13.39 -8.43
CA SER A 201 3.07 14.67 -8.33
C SER A 201 1.72 14.53 -7.61
N CYS A 202 0.93 13.51 -7.96
CA CYS A 202 -0.34 13.26 -7.30
C CYS A 202 -0.15 12.92 -5.82
N ILE A 203 0.83 12.08 -5.46
CA ILE A 203 1.18 11.77 -4.07
C ILE A 203 1.60 13.02 -3.31
N ALA A 204 2.46 13.86 -3.89
CA ALA A 204 2.93 15.09 -3.26
C ALA A 204 1.79 16.10 -3.01
N SER A 205 0.80 16.13 -3.90
CA SER A 205 -0.38 16.99 -3.77
C SER A 205 -1.49 16.43 -2.86
N ALA A 206 -1.38 15.16 -2.45
CA ALA A 206 -2.45 14.48 -1.74
C ALA A 206 -2.64 15.05 -0.33
N PRO A 207 -3.91 15.25 0.12
CA PRO A 207 -4.18 15.64 1.49
C PRO A 207 -3.72 14.53 2.45
N ARG A 208 -3.02 14.94 3.50
CA ARG A 208 -2.53 14.04 4.54
C ARG A 208 -3.37 14.17 5.79
N PHE A 209 -3.81 13.04 6.30
CA PHE A 209 -4.65 12.95 7.48
C PHE A 209 -3.87 12.27 8.60
N PRO A 210 -4.06 12.65 9.87
CA PRO A 210 -3.46 11.95 10.99
C PRO A 210 -3.76 10.44 10.92
N ALA A 211 -2.72 9.62 11.04
CA ALA A 211 -2.90 8.16 11.11
C ALA A 211 -3.76 7.80 12.34
N PRO A 212 -4.70 6.85 12.25
CA PRO A 212 -5.36 6.33 13.43
C PRO A 212 -4.33 5.66 14.36
N SER A 213 -4.75 5.42 15.61
CA SER A 213 -3.91 4.79 16.63
C SER A 213 -4.44 3.41 16.98
N PHE A 214 -4.39 2.47 16.03
CA PHE A 214 -4.77 1.08 16.24
C PHE A 214 -3.58 0.23 16.72
N HIS A 215 -3.87 -0.65 17.66
CA HIS A 215 -3.09 -1.84 17.95
C HIS A 215 -3.73 -3.03 17.24
N ALA A 216 -2.91 -3.85 16.59
CA ALA A 216 -3.34 -5.04 15.89
C ALA A 216 -2.75 -6.29 16.55
N THR A 217 -3.57 -7.31 16.74
CA THR A 217 -3.13 -8.65 17.17
C THR A 217 -3.54 -9.68 16.12
N PHE A 218 -2.62 -10.59 15.80
CA PHE A 218 -2.79 -11.59 14.76
C PHE A 218 -2.75 -12.99 15.36
N GLN A 219 -3.77 -13.79 15.08
CA GLN A 219 -3.84 -15.18 15.51
C GLN A 219 -4.18 -16.06 14.31
N MET A 220 -3.65 -17.26 14.28
CA MET A 220 -4.10 -18.30 13.34
C MET A 220 -4.84 -19.38 14.13
N PRO A 221 -6.19 -19.30 14.21
CA PRO A 221 -7.00 -20.33 14.87
C PRO A 221 -6.91 -21.67 14.16
N THR A 222 -6.79 -21.65 12.83
CA THR A 222 -6.54 -22.82 11.97
C THR A 222 -5.44 -22.51 10.97
N PRO A 223 -4.84 -23.53 10.30
CA PRO A 223 -3.85 -23.30 9.24
C PRO A 223 -4.38 -22.44 8.07
N ASP A 224 -5.69 -22.45 7.85
CA ASP A 224 -6.36 -21.80 6.72
C ASP A 224 -7.10 -20.51 7.13
N SER A 225 -6.93 -20.03 8.36
CA SER A 225 -7.59 -18.80 8.83
C SER A 225 -6.65 -17.89 9.59
N LEU A 226 -6.76 -16.59 9.33
CA LEU A 226 -6.08 -15.53 10.06
C LEU A 226 -7.14 -14.66 10.73
N GLN A 227 -7.13 -14.65 12.06
CA GLN A 227 -7.89 -13.71 12.86
C GLN A 227 -7.09 -12.45 13.10
N VAL A 228 -7.68 -11.30 12.76
CA VAL A 228 -7.13 -9.97 12.93
C VAL A 228 -8.01 -9.19 13.90
N SER A 229 -7.51 -8.90 15.09
CA SER A 229 -8.19 -8.02 16.05
C SER A 229 -7.53 -6.66 16.07
N LEU A 230 -8.34 -5.61 15.94
CA LEU A 230 -7.92 -4.21 15.93
C LEU A 230 -8.58 -3.50 17.10
N THR A 231 -7.81 -2.77 17.90
CA THR A 231 -8.34 -1.91 18.97
C THR A 231 -7.59 -0.58 18.97
N GLY A 232 -8.30 0.54 18.95
CA GLY A 232 -7.67 1.85 18.86
C GLY A 232 -8.65 2.98 18.66
N THR A 233 -8.13 4.14 18.27
CA THR A 233 -8.93 5.37 18.13
C THR A 233 -8.71 6.02 16.77
N LEU A 234 -9.77 6.62 16.23
CA LEU A 234 -9.62 7.58 15.13
C LEU A 234 -9.06 8.89 15.64
N ARG A 235 -8.21 9.53 14.83
CA ARG A 235 -7.67 10.87 15.10
C ARG A 235 -8.35 11.96 14.27
N THR A 236 -9.24 11.57 13.37
CA THR A 236 -10.07 12.49 12.56
C THR A 236 -11.52 12.33 13.01
N LYS A 237 -12.25 13.45 13.09
CA LYS A 237 -13.69 13.42 13.35
C LYS A 237 -14.40 12.81 12.13
N VAL A 238 -15.35 11.91 12.38
CA VAL A 238 -16.28 11.40 11.37
C VAL A 238 -17.60 12.15 11.52
N ASP A 239 -18.15 12.62 10.41
CA ASP A 239 -19.43 13.33 10.38
C ASP A 239 -20.63 12.36 10.43
N ASP A 240 -21.82 12.90 10.17
CA ASP A 240 -23.07 12.15 10.18
C ASP A 240 -23.23 11.20 8.98
N GLN A 241 -22.55 11.48 7.86
CA GLN A 241 -22.50 10.60 6.69
C GLN A 241 -21.79 9.27 7.01
N GLY A 242 -20.94 9.29 8.04
CA GLY A 242 -20.24 8.12 8.53
C GLY A 242 -19.09 7.69 7.64
N ALA A 243 -18.37 6.69 8.13
CA ALA A 243 -17.23 6.10 7.44
C ALA A 243 -17.13 4.61 7.74
N ASN A 244 -16.47 3.88 6.85
CA ASN A 244 -16.15 2.49 7.01
C ASN A 244 -14.69 2.36 7.42
N LEU A 245 -14.43 1.52 8.42
CA LEU A 245 -13.07 1.11 8.72
C LEU A 245 -12.77 -0.15 7.90
N MET A 246 -11.94 0.02 6.88
CA MET A 246 -11.58 -1.04 5.93
C MET A 246 -10.25 -1.66 6.33
N VAL A 247 -10.14 -2.98 6.16
CA VAL A 247 -8.95 -3.76 6.50
C VAL A 247 -8.53 -4.58 5.28
N ALA A 248 -7.35 -4.29 4.75
CA ALA A 248 -6.76 -5.00 3.62
C ALA A 248 -5.64 -5.93 4.10
N LEU A 249 -5.70 -7.20 3.69
CA LEU A 249 -4.61 -8.16 3.79
C LEU A 249 -3.93 -8.25 2.41
N TYR A 250 -2.66 -7.89 2.34
CA TYR A 250 -1.88 -7.90 1.11
C TYR A 250 -0.63 -8.77 1.23
N GLU A 251 -0.09 -9.17 0.08
CA GLU A 251 1.10 -10.02 -0.05
C GLU A 251 2.10 -9.43 -1.05
N CYS A 252 3.40 -9.56 -0.74
CA CYS A 252 4.51 -9.08 -1.57
C CYS A 252 5.41 -10.23 -2.04
N GLY A 253 6.25 -9.96 -3.03
CA GLY A 253 7.22 -10.93 -3.55
C GLY A 253 6.56 -12.13 -4.22
N LEU A 254 5.44 -11.88 -4.91
CA LEU A 254 4.76 -12.86 -5.73
C LEU A 254 5.44 -12.93 -7.09
N VAL A 255 5.58 -14.15 -7.61
CA VAL A 255 6.21 -14.42 -8.90
C VAL A 255 5.29 -15.37 -9.67
N THR A 256 5.01 -15.06 -10.93
CA THR A 256 4.14 -15.86 -11.79
C THR A 256 4.78 -16.05 -13.16
N ASP A 257 4.90 -17.31 -13.57
CA ASP A 257 5.26 -17.67 -14.95
C ASP A 257 4.02 -17.56 -15.84
N CYS A 258 3.98 -16.52 -16.67
CA CYS A 258 2.84 -16.25 -17.53
C CYS A 258 2.91 -17.14 -18.79
N ALA A 259 2.11 -18.20 -18.85
CA ALA A 259 2.17 -19.18 -19.94
C ALA A 259 1.36 -18.80 -21.19
N ASP A 260 0.47 -17.82 -21.11
CA ASP A 260 -0.37 -17.38 -22.23
C ASP A 260 -0.72 -15.88 -22.17
N GLY A 261 -1.53 -15.40 -23.11
CA GLY A 261 -2.01 -14.02 -23.18
C GLY A 261 -0.93 -13.00 -23.58
N ALA A 262 -1.19 -11.72 -23.31
CA ALA A 262 -0.34 -10.62 -23.77
C ALA A 262 1.08 -10.64 -23.17
N ASN A 263 1.27 -11.28 -22.02
CA ASN A 263 2.55 -11.39 -21.32
C ASN A 263 3.17 -12.80 -21.39
N LYS A 264 2.73 -13.62 -22.35
CA LYS A 264 3.23 -14.99 -22.56
C LYS A 264 4.76 -15.08 -22.56
N GLY A 265 5.29 -16.04 -21.80
CA GLY A 265 6.72 -16.33 -21.69
C GLY A 265 7.48 -15.38 -20.75
N ARG A 266 6.79 -14.45 -20.08
CA ARG A 266 7.39 -13.56 -19.08
C ARG A 266 7.19 -14.10 -17.68
N VAL A 267 8.14 -13.76 -16.81
CA VAL A 267 8.03 -13.92 -15.37
C VAL A 267 7.59 -12.59 -14.79
N LEU A 268 6.41 -12.57 -14.17
CA LEU A 268 5.81 -11.36 -13.63
C LEU A 268 6.02 -11.33 -12.11
N ALA A 269 6.55 -10.22 -11.61
CA ALA A 269 6.70 -9.97 -10.18
C ALA A 269 5.62 -8.98 -9.74
N ASN A 270 4.93 -9.29 -8.63
CA ASN A 270 3.88 -8.46 -8.07
C ASN A 270 4.11 -8.24 -6.57
N ASP A 271 3.95 -7.00 -6.13
CA ASP A 271 4.08 -6.59 -4.73
C ASP A 271 2.79 -5.89 -4.26
N TYR A 272 2.54 -5.94 -2.95
CA TYR A 272 1.39 -5.31 -2.31
C TYR A 272 0.04 -5.81 -2.84
N VAL A 273 -0.02 -7.01 -3.40
CA VAL A 273 -1.22 -7.61 -3.98
C VAL A 273 -2.24 -7.86 -2.88
N VAL A 274 -3.39 -7.18 -2.97
CA VAL A 274 -4.48 -7.35 -2.01
C VAL A 274 -5.13 -8.71 -2.22
N ARG A 275 -5.06 -9.54 -1.19
CA ARG A 275 -5.65 -10.89 -1.17
C ARG A 275 -7.02 -10.89 -0.52
N ARG A 276 -7.27 -10.00 0.44
CA ARG A 276 -8.57 -9.77 1.09
C ARG A 276 -8.78 -8.30 1.43
N LEU A 277 -10.01 -7.84 1.36
CA LEU A 277 -10.44 -6.51 1.78
C LEU A 277 -11.79 -6.66 2.45
N GLU A 278 -11.86 -6.37 3.75
CA GLU A 278 -13.07 -6.53 4.54
C GLU A 278 -13.37 -5.27 5.33
N LYS A 279 -14.66 -5.01 5.57
CA LYS A 279 -15.10 -3.91 6.43
C LYS A 279 -15.15 -4.38 7.87
N LEU A 280 -14.36 -3.76 8.76
CA LEU A 280 -14.41 -4.04 10.20
C LEU A 280 -15.72 -3.56 10.81
N CYS A 281 -16.06 -2.30 10.59
CA CYS A 281 -17.28 -1.67 11.09
C CYS A 281 -17.58 -0.37 10.33
N SER A 282 -18.81 0.11 10.50
CA SER A 282 -19.22 1.46 10.09
C SER A 282 -19.28 2.34 11.35
N VAL A 283 -18.78 3.57 11.24
CA VAL A 283 -18.74 4.56 12.30
C VAL A 283 -19.52 5.80 11.89
N HIS A 284 -20.32 6.34 12.80
CA HIS A 284 -21.15 7.52 12.57
C HIS A 284 -21.02 8.48 13.75
N ASP A 285 -20.88 9.78 13.46
CA ASP A 285 -20.81 10.86 14.46
C ASP A 285 -19.84 10.55 15.62
N ILE A 286 -18.61 10.16 15.25
CA ILE A 286 -17.57 9.80 16.22
C ILE A 286 -16.59 10.98 16.40
N SER A 287 -16.47 11.44 17.65
CA SER A 287 -15.39 12.32 18.07
C SER A 287 -14.02 11.66 17.85
N ALA A 288 -13.02 12.46 17.49
CA ALA A 288 -11.63 12.05 17.61
C ALA A 288 -11.39 11.50 19.04
N LYS A 289 -10.62 10.40 19.14
CA LYS A 289 -10.29 9.67 20.39
C LYS A 289 -11.32 8.66 20.93
N LYS A 290 -12.49 8.45 20.30
CA LYS A 290 -13.36 7.33 20.70
C LYS A 290 -12.69 5.99 20.37
N SER A 291 -12.68 5.07 21.35
CA SER A 291 -12.15 3.72 21.15
C SER A 291 -13.07 2.90 20.26
N ILE A 292 -12.47 2.19 19.31
CA ILE A 292 -13.07 1.28 18.36
C ILE A 292 -12.31 -0.03 18.47
N SER A 293 -13.05 -1.12 18.58
CA SER A 293 -12.50 -2.47 18.55
C SER A 293 -13.31 -3.36 17.61
N GLY A 294 -12.64 -4.29 16.95
CA GLY A 294 -13.30 -5.32 16.15
C GLY A 294 -12.34 -6.45 15.79
N THR A 295 -12.91 -7.54 15.31
CA THR A 295 -12.18 -8.73 14.87
C THR A 295 -12.69 -9.17 13.51
N LEU A 296 -11.78 -9.54 12.61
CA LEU A 296 -12.07 -10.13 11.30
C LEU A 296 -11.37 -11.49 11.18
N ASP A 297 -12.04 -12.44 10.55
CA ASP A 297 -11.49 -13.74 10.19
C ASP A 297 -11.28 -13.79 8.67
N PHE A 298 -10.04 -13.84 8.23
CA PHE A 298 -9.68 -13.96 6.82
C PHE A 298 -9.41 -15.42 6.45
N PRO A 299 -10.09 -15.97 5.43
CA PRO A 299 -9.70 -17.25 4.86
C PRO A 299 -8.37 -17.08 4.11
N LEU A 300 -7.39 -17.91 4.44
CA LEU A 300 -6.07 -17.91 3.85
C LEU A 300 -6.05 -18.72 2.54
N TRP A 301 -4.99 -18.53 1.76
CA TRP A 301 -4.77 -19.24 0.50
C TRP A 301 -3.68 -20.31 0.67
N GLU A 302 -3.66 -21.25 -0.28
CA GLU A 302 -2.59 -22.23 -0.37
C GLU A 302 -1.22 -21.54 -0.52
N GLY A 303 -0.24 -21.97 0.28
CA GLY A 303 1.10 -21.38 0.27
C GLY A 303 1.20 -20.04 1.01
N PHE A 304 0.22 -19.68 1.85
CA PHE A 304 0.27 -18.48 2.69
C PHE A 304 1.60 -18.35 3.45
N ASN A 305 2.20 -17.16 3.38
CA ASN A 305 3.42 -16.83 4.08
C ASN A 305 3.29 -15.48 4.79
N ALA A 306 3.13 -15.51 6.11
CA ALA A 306 2.99 -14.30 6.94
C ALA A 306 4.14 -13.30 6.77
N ALA A 307 5.37 -13.78 6.53
CA ALA A 307 6.54 -12.90 6.36
C ALA A 307 6.46 -12.04 5.09
N LYS A 308 5.69 -12.50 4.08
CA LYS A 308 5.41 -11.76 2.84
C LYS A 308 4.15 -10.90 2.94
N CYS A 309 3.39 -11.00 4.01
CA CYS A 309 2.09 -10.36 4.13
C CYS A 309 2.11 -9.15 5.07
N GLY A 310 1.20 -8.22 4.82
CA GLY A 310 0.92 -7.10 5.70
C GLY A 310 -0.57 -6.82 5.79
N VAL A 311 -0.95 -6.09 6.83
CA VAL A 311 -2.33 -5.65 7.06
C VAL A 311 -2.35 -4.12 7.06
N SER A 312 -3.26 -3.54 6.29
CA SER A 312 -3.50 -2.10 6.29
C SER A 312 -4.92 -1.83 6.76
N VAL A 313 -5.07 -0.86 7.65
CA VAL A 313 -6.37 -0.31 8.04
C VAL A 313 -6.48 1.11 7.51
N PHE A 314 -7.63 1.47 6.96
CA PHE A 314 -7.91 2.82 6.50
C PHE A 314 -9.37 3.19 6.70
N VAL A 315 -9.62 4.49 6.90
CA VAL A 315 -10.97 5.03 7.06
C VAL A 315 -11.43 5.54 5.70
N GLU A 316 -12.55 5.00 5.22
CA GLU A 316 -13.12 5.28 3.90
C GLU A 316 -14.54 5.84 4.04
N SER A 317 -14.86 6.97 3.41
CA SER A 317 -16.23 7.48 3.38
C SER A 317 -17.13 6.66 2.45
N SER A 318 -18.43 6.93 2.47
CA SER A 318 -19.38 6.39 1.48
C SER A 318 -19.08 6.79 0.03
N SER A 319 -18.34 7.90 -0.18
CA SER A 319 -17.85 8.34 -1.49
C SER A 319 -16.42 7.87 -1.80
N HIS A 320 -15.96 6.84 -1.09
CA HIS A 320 -14.61 6.27 -1.22
C HIS A 320 -13.45 7.20 -0.90
N LEU A 321 -13.70 8.34 -0.24
CA LEU A 321 -12.63 9.23 0.21
C LEU A 321 -11.91 8.59 1.38
N ILE A 322 -10.58 8.47 1.28
CA ILE A 322 -9.77 7.88 2.35
C ILE A 322 -9.17 8.99 3.22
N PHE A 323 -9.35 8.87 4.54
CA PHE A 323 -8.84 9.83 5.51
C PHE A 323 -8.29 9.16 6.77
N GLY A 324 -7.01 8.87 6.73
CA GLY A 324 -6.28 8.24 7.83
C GLY A 324 -6.12 6.75 7.56
N SER A 325 -4.89 6.29 7.67
CA SER A 325 -4.52 4.91 7.43
C SER A 325 -3.31 4.54 8.28
N GLN A 326 -3.19 3.25 8.55
CA GLN A 326 -2.11 2.66 9.31
C GLN A 326 -1.81 1.27 8.74
N LYS A 327 -0.53 0.92 8.67
CA LYS A 327 -0.08 -0.41 8.23
C LYS A 327 0.55 -1.16 9.38
N PHE A 328 0.44 -2.48 9.32
CA PHE A 328 0.99 -3.45 10.25
C PHE A 328 1.70 -4.54 9.46
N GLN A 329 2.87 -4.96 9.93
CA GLN A 329 3.51 -6.15 9.41
C GLN A 329 2.95 -7.37 10.14
N LEU A 330 2.73 -8.48 9.43
CA LEU A 330 2.35 -9.78 10.02
C LEU A 330 3.56 -10.50 10.64
N GLN A 331 4.37 -9.78 11.42
CA GLN A 331 5.39 -10.39 12.26
C GLN A 331 4.74 -10.86 13.57
N ASP A 332 5.23 -11.97 14.14
CA ASP A 332 4.74 -12.58 15.38
C ASP A 332 3.29 -13.13 15.35
N VAL A 333 2.90 -13.79 14.25
CA VAL A 333 1.64 -14.52 14.19
C VAL A 333 1.71 -15.78 15.07
N CYS A 334 0.96 -15.78 16.17
CA CYS A 334 0.87 -16.95 17.04
C CYS A 334 -0.10 -17.98 16.46
N LEU A 335 0.40 -19.20 16.21
CA LEU A 335 -0.46 -20.35 15.94
C LEU A 335 -1.15 -20.75 17.25
N VAL A 336 -2.47 -20.67 17.29
CA VAL A 336 -3.22 -21.12 18.47
C VAL A 336 -3.38 -22.64 18.37
N ILE A 337 -2.46 -23.39 18.95
CA ILE A 337 -2.63 -24.83 19.12
C ILE A 337 -3.69 -25.03 20.20
N SER A 338 -4.96 -25.13 19.78
CA SER A 338 -6.01 -25.62 20.68
C SER A 338 -5.72 -27.08 20.98
N LEU A 339 -5.10 -27.36 22.13
CA LEU A 339 -5.04 -28.71 22.71
C LEU A 339 -6.46 -29.10 23.14
N GLN A 340 -7.30 -29.47 22.18
CA GLN A 340 -8.48 -30.27 22.44
C GLN A 340 -8.02 -31.70 22.67
N ASN A 341 -7.55 -32.00 23.88
CA ASN A 341 -7.64 -33.32 24.47
C ASN A 341 -7.53 -33.18 25.99
N GLY A 342 -8.68 -32.96 26.60
CA GLY A 342 -8.89 -33.37 27.97
C GLY A 342 -8.93 -34.88 28.04
N GLU A 343 -7.79 -35.53 28.26
CA GLU A 343 -7.77 -36.82 28.93
C GLU A 343 -6.82 -36.76 30.13
N LYS A 344 -7.39 -37.16 31.26
CA LYS A 344 -6.81 -37.15 32.60
C LYS A 344 -5.60 -38.09 32.69
N ARG A 345 -4.66 -37.73 33.57
CA ARG A 345 -3.75 -38.61 34.35
C ARG A 345 -3.62 -40.06 33.88
N LEU A 346 -2.39 -40.45 33.54
CA LEU A 346 -1.48 -41.15 34.46
C LEU A 346 -0.02 -40.87 34.08
#